data_AF-A0A2H0YCH5-F1
#
_entry.id   AF-A0A2H0YCH5-F1
#
_cell.length_a   1.000
_cell.length_b   1.000
_cell.length_c   1.000
_cell.angle_alpha   90.00
_cell.angle_beta   90.00
_cell.angle_gamma   90.00
#
_symmetry.space_group_name_H-M   'P 1'
#
loop_
_entity.id
_entity.type
_entity.pdbx_description
1 polymer ?
#
loop_
_entity_poly.entity_id
_entity_poly.type
_entity_poly.pdbx_seq_one_letter_code
_entity_poly.pdbx_strand_id
1 'polypeptide(L)'
;MPKEEEKKSASAKASTFVHGASVDKSADKEETKQKELEETIGELKERFGEGVIMKLGEVRKVDVDVTPTGSISLDLALGVGGIPRGRLIEIYGNESSGKTTLALHIAAEAQKKGGQVAFVDAEHALDPEYAKKIGVRIDDLLISQPDSGEQALQVVEALVRSGTVDAIIIDSVAALTPKIEIEGEMGDQFIGLQARMMSQACRKLASIVSKSKTSVIFTNQTRMKIGMVFGNPETTPGGKALKFYASVRIEMRRLAQIKKGDEIIGNRVRAKVVKNKVAPPFRTTEFDIIYNEGISKFSDIINTGLKYGIVEKSGNTFLYQKSKLGVGLENARLFLKENFKLAKEIEKEIKKAAASATS
;
A
#
# COMPACT_ATOMS: atom_id res chain seq x y z
N MET A 1 -61.55 53.98 39.80
CA MET A 1 -60.32 54.70 40.19
C MET A 1 -59.47 53.78 41.06
N PRO A 2 -58.13 53.84 40.98
CA PRO A 2 -57.30 52.68 40.60
C PRO A 2 -56.41 52.08 41.71
N LYS A 3 -55.60 51.10 41.28
CA LYS A 3 -54.34 50.53 41.85
C LYS A 3 -54.53 49.42 42.89
N GLU A 4 -53.72 48.36 42.98
CA GLU A 4 -52.47 47.91 42.33
C GLU A 4 -52.27 46.41 42.73
N GLU A 5 -51.50 45.66 41.92
CA GLU A 5 -50.50 44.60 42.22
C GLU A 5 -50.60 43.72 43.51
N GLU A 6 -50.18 42.46 43.62
CA GLU A 6 -49.48 41.46 42.80
C GLU A 6 -49.56 40.10 43.55
N LYS A 7 -49.33 38.99 42.83
CA LYS A 7 -48.70 37.72 43.28
C LYS A 7 -49.43 36.67 44.15
N LYS A 8 -49.64 35.54 43.46
CA LYS A 8 -49.24 34.14 43.78
C LYS A 8 -49.92 33.40 44.95
N SER A 9 -50.61 32.30 44.63
CA SER A 9 -50.09 30.91 44.76
C SER A 9 -51.22 29.87 44.90
N ALA A 10 -50.83 28.59 44.82
CA ALA A 10 -51.56 27.34 45.10
C ALA A 10 -52.43 26.79 43.95
N SER A 11 -52.02 25.69 43.29
CA SER A 11 -52.01 24.29 43.77
C SER A 11 -53.41 23.72 44.01
N ALA A 12 -53.90 22.95 43.04
CA ALA A 12 -54.85 21.86 43.27
C ALA A 12 -54.35 20.61 42.53
N LYS A 13 -54.04 19.56 43.31
CA LYS A 13 -53.68 18.22 42.85
C LYS A 13 -54.93 17.37 42.67
N ALA A 14 -54.88 16.54 41.63
CA ALA A 14 -55.41 15.17 41.52
C ALA A 14 -56.95 15.04 41.58
N SER A 15 -57.64 14.18 40.84
CA SER A 15 -57.38 12.88 40.19
C SER A 15 -58.72 12.55 39.48
N THR A 16 -58.91 11.76 38.43
CA THR A 16 -58.22 10.63 37.78
C THR A 16 -59.09 10.33 36.54
N PHE A 17 -58.54 9.71 35.49
CA PHE A 17 -59.01 8.41 34.93
C PHE A 17 -58.28 8.07 33.61
N VAL A 18 -57.66 6.89 33.66
CA VAL A 18 -57.21 5.93 32.61
C VAL A 18 -56.24 6.37 31.51
N HIS A 19 -55.07 5.71 31.49
CA HIS A 19 -54.49 5.17 30.25
C HIS A 19 -53.74 3.87 30.55
N GLY A 20 -54.22 2.77 29.97
CA GLY A 20 -53.47 1.54 29.76
C GLY A 20 -53.19 1.34 28.27
N ALA A 21 -52.19 0.50 27.99
CA ALA A 21 -51.85 -0.12 26.71
C ALA A 21 -51.24 0.76 25.61
N SER A 22 -49.91 1.00 25.69
CA SER A 22 -49.13 1.40 24.51
C SER A 22 -47.68 0.90 24.46
N VAL A 23 -47.22 0.09 25.43
CA VAL A 23 -45.79 -0.25 25.57
C VAL A 23 -45.40 -1.62 24.97
N ASP A 24 -46.32 -2.57 24.79
CA ASP A 24 -45.98 -3.95 24.36
C ASP A 24 -45.87 -4.19 22.85
N LYS A 25 -46.50 -3.38 21.98
CA LYS A 25 -46.54 -3.66 20.53
C LYS A 25 -45.26 -3.35 19.76
N SER A 26 -44.34 -2.58 20.34
CA SER A 26 -43.06 -2.20 19.70
C SER A 26 -41.98 -3.25 19.90
N ALA A 27 -41.93 -3.89 21.08
CA ALA A 27 -40.96 -4.94 21.39
C ALA A 27 -41.21 -6.20 20.54
N ASP A 28 -42.47 -6.62 20.43
CA ASP A 28 -42.90 -7.77 19.61
C ASP A 28 -42.52 -7.60 18.11
N LYS A 29 -42.59 -6.36 17.60
CA LYS A 29 -42.21 -6.04 16.21
C LYS A 29 -40.70 -6.02 15.99
N GLU A 30 -39.91 -5.64 16.99
CA GLU A 30 -38.45 -5.68 16.90
C GLU A 30 -37.93 -7.10 16.97
N GLU A 31 -38.47 -7.93 17.87
CA GLU A 31 -38.12 -9.36 17.94
C GLU A 31 -38.47 -10.12 16.65
N THR A 32 -39.65 -9.84 16.06
CA THR A 32 -40.06 -10.47 14.80
C THR A 32 -39.11 -10.08 13.65
N LYS A 33 -38.76 -8.80 13.51
CA LYS A 33 -37.81 -8.33 12.49
C LYS A 33 -36.40 -8.90 12.68
N GLN A 34 -35.97 -9.04 13.93
CA GLN A 34 -34.65 -9.57 14.24
C GLN A 34 -34.56 -11.06 13.90
N LYS A 35 -35.63 -11.81 14.16
CA LYS A 35 -35.75 -13.22 13.79
C LYS A 35 -35.77 -13.43 12.27
N GLU A 36 -36.57 -12.66 11.52
CA GLU A 36 -36.59 -12.69 10.05
C GLU A 36 -35.21 -12.37 9.44
N LEU A 37 -34.50 -11.40 10.04
CA LEU A 37 -33.14 -11.05 9.64
C LEU A 37 -32.15 -12.19 9.90
N GLU A 38 -32.24 -12.87 11.05
CA GLU A 38 -31.39 -14.00 11.40
C GLU A 38 -31.64 -15.22 10.51
N GLU A 39 -32.90 -15.52 10.19
CA GLU A 39 -33.27 -16.56 9.22
C GLU A 39 -32.71 -16.24 7.82
N THR A 40 -32.88 -14.99 7.36
CA THR A 40 -32.32 -14.55 6.07
C THR A 40 -30.78 -14.65 6.07
N ILE A 41 -30.11 -14.28 7.16
CA ILE A 41 -28.66 -14.43 7.31
C ILE A 41 -28.26 -15.91 7.27
N GLY A 42 -29.04 -16.79 7.91
CA GLY A 42 -28.86 -18.24 7.90
C GLY A 42 -28.93 -18.81 6.48
N GLU A 43 -29.98 -18.49 5.73
CA GLU A 43 -30.15 -18.92 4.33
C GLU A 43 -29.01 -18.42 3.44
N LEU A 44 -28.58 -17.16 3.62
CA LEU A 44 -27.47 -16.60 2.86
C LEU A 44 -26.15 -17.31 3.18
N LYS A 45 -25.90 -17.66 4.44
CA LYS A 45 -24.71 -18.42 4.85
C LYS A 45 -24.71 -19.85 4.33
N GLU A 46 -25.87 -20.52 4.32
CA GLU A 46 -26.01 -21.87 3.77
C GLU A 46 -25.78 -21.88 2.24
N ARG A 47 -26.38 -20.93 1.53
CA ARG A 47 -26.28 -20.84 0.06
C ARG A 47 -24.93 -20.38 -0.46
N PHE A 48 -24.27 -19.45 0.24
CA PHE A 48 -23.08 -18.77 -0.30
C PHE A 48 -21.83 -18.92 0.59
N GLY A 49 -21.94 -19.57 1.74
CA GLY A 49 -20.87 -19.81 2.71
C GLY A 49 -20.84 -18.80 3.86
N GLU A 50 -20.25 -19.19 5.00
CA GLU A 50 -20.30 -18.40 6.25
C GLU A 50 -19.74 -16.98 6.16
N GLY A 51 -18.81 -16.72 5.24
CA GLY A 51 -18.13 -15.43 5.08
C GLY A 51 -18.85 -14.39 4.22
N VAL A 52 -20.04 -14.69 3.69
CA VAL A 52 -20.76 -13.80 2.75
C VAL A 52 -21.48 -12.66 3.45
N ILE A 53 -21.92 -12.88 4.69
CA ILE A 53 -22.58 -11.85 5.49
C ILE A 53 -22.16 -12.00 6.96
N MET A 54 -21.64 -10.91 7.52
CA MET A 54 -21.13 -10.84 8.89
C MET A 54 -21.45 -9.46 9.48
N LYS A 55 -21.62 -9.36 10.80
CA LYS A 55 -21.72 -8.03 11.43
C LYS A 55 -20.36 -7.36 11.41
N LEU A 56 -20.31 -6.07 11.08
CA LEU A 56 -19.05 -5.33 10.96
C LEU A 56 -18.22 -5.34 12.25
N GLY A 57 -18.87 -5.40 13.43
CA GLY A 57 -18.20 -5.51 14.73
C GLY A 57 -17.65 -6.91 15.06
N GLU A 58 -18.11 -7.95 14.36
CA GLU A 58 -17.60 -9.33 14.47
C GLU A 58 -16.40 -9.56 13.54
N VAL A 59 -16.19 -8.66 12.56
CA VAL A 59 -14.93 -8.57 11.84
C VAL A 59 -13.89 -8.13 12.86
N ARG A 60 -13.14 -9.09 13.43
CA ARG A 60 -11.93 -8.81 14.24
C ARG A 60 -11.18 -7.67 13.56
N LYS A 61 -10.70 -6.66 14.31
CA LYS A 61 -9.75 -5.66 13.77
C LYS A 61 -8.70 -6.44 12.99
N VAL A 62 -8.81 -6.43 11.66
CA VAL A 62 -7.99 -7.31 10.84
C VAL A 62 -6.62 -6.69 10.93
N ASP A 63 -5.72 -7.31 11.70
CA ASP A 63 -4.30 -7.05 11.56
C ASP A 63 -4.01 -7.26 10.09
N VAL A 64 -3.77 -6.15 9.39
CA VAL A 64 -3.54 -6.17 7.95
C VAL A 64 -2.22 -6.90 7.77
N ASP A 65 -2.28 -8.11 7.22
CA ASP A 65 -1.07 -8.86 6.90
C ASP A 65 -0.27 -8.07 5.85
N VAL A 66 1.02 -7.88 6.10
CA VAL A 66 1.88 -6.97 5.33
C VAL A 66 3.22 -7.59 4.97
N THR A 67 3.73 -7.18 3.80
CA THR A 67 5.10 -7.43 3.36
C THR A 67 5.91 -6.13 3.50
N PRO A 68 7.01 -6.11 4.28
CA PRO A 68 7.87 -4.94 4.38
C PRO A 68 8.37 -4.48 3.01
N THR A 69 8.58 -3.18 2.85
CA THR A 69 9.01 -2.59 1.57
C THR A 69 10.53 -2.63 1.36
N GLY A 70 11.29 -2.98 2.40
CA GLY A 70 12.74 -2.83 2.44
C GLY A 70 13.20 -1.43 2.88
N SER A 71 12.28 -0.47 3.02
CA SER A 71 12.51 0.86 3.59
C SER A 71 11.67 1.04 4.85
N ILE A 72 12.33 1.25 5.99
CA ILE A 72 11.65 1.50 7.27
C ILE A 72 10.81 2.78 7.18
N SER A 73 11.31 3.81 6.51
CA SER A 73 10.61 5.09 6.41
C SER A 73 9.35 4.96 5.55
N LEU A 74 9.38 4.14 4.48
CA LEU A 74 8.20 3.85 3.67
C LEU A 74 7.20 2.95 4.42
N ASP A 75 7.67 1.94 5.16
CA ASP A 75 6.81 1.10 5.99
C ASP A 75 6.02 1.92 7.01
N LEU A 76 6.66 2.92 7.65
CA LEU A 76 6.00 3.86 8.54
C LEU A 76 5.06 4.83 7.80
N ALA A 77 5.44 5.28 6.60
CA ALA A 77 4.58 6.12 5.77
C ALA A 77 3.31 5.38 5.29
N LEU A 78 3.37 4.06 5.10
CA LEU A 78 2.22 3.22 4.77
C LEU A 78 1.28 3.01 5.98
N GLY A 79 1.76 3.24 7.20
CA GLY A 79 0.98 3.21 8.44
C GLY A 79 0.63 1.82 8.97
N VAL A 80 0.68 0.79 8.11
CA VAL A 80 0.51 -0.63 8.48
C VAL A 80 1.83 -1.40 8.53
N GLY A 81 2.97 -0.75 8.29
CA GLY A 81 4.29 -1.38 8.37
C GLY A 81 4.73 -2.14 7.11
N GLY A 82 4.06 -1.93 5.98
CA GLY A 82 4.45 -2.52 4.69
C GLY A 82 3.30 -2.52 3.66
N ILE A 83 3.52 -3.25 2.57
CA ILE A 83 2.51 -3.48 1.52
C ILE A 83 1.45 -4.46 2.02
N PRO A 84 0.16 -4.11 1.97
CA PRO A 84 -0.92 -5.01 2.42
C PRO A 84 -1.09 -6.20 1.48
N ARG A 85 -1.11 -7.40 2.05
CA ARG A 85 -1.35 -8.65 1.32
C ARG A 85 -2.79 -8.77 0.84
N GLY A 86 -2.95 -9.51 -0.25
CA GLY A 86 -4.25 -9.74 -0.88
C GLY A 86 -4.86 -8.50 -1.53
N ARG A 87 -4.03 -7.56 -1.97
CA ARG A 87 -4.45 -6.28 -2.56
C ARG A 87 -3.72 -6.03 -3.88
N LEU A 88 -4.32 -5.16 -4.70
CA LEU A 88 -3.63 -4.54 -5.83
C LEU A 88 -2.89 -3.28 -5.36
N ILE A 89 -1.65 -3.11 -5.82
CA ILE A 89 -0.77 -1.99 -5.51
C ILE A 89 -0.26 -1.38 -6.82
N GLU A 90 -0.16 -0.06 -6.87
CA GLU A 90 0.48 0.64 -7.99
C GLU A 90 1.68 1.45 -7.49
N ILE A 91 2.85 1.21 -8.08
CA ILE A 91 4.05 2.01 -7.89
C ILE A 91 4.31 2.75 -9.20
N TYR A 92 4.20 4.07 -9.20
CA TYR A 92 4.30 4.85 -10.44
C TYR A 92 5.21 6.06 -10.29
N GLY A 93 5.73 6.56 -11.41
CA GLY A 93 6.68 7.66 -11.42
C GLY A 93 7.47 7.72 -12.73
N ASN A 94 8.29 8.77 -12.85
CA ASN A 94 9.16 8.96 -14.01
C ASN A 94 10.14 7.79 -14.17
N GLU A 95 10.76 7.69 -15.34
CA GLU A 95 11.89 6.79 -15.55
C GLU A 95 13.00 7.02 -14.52
N SER A 96 13.72 5.95 -14.19
CA SER A 96 14.84 6.00 -13.23
C SER A 96 14.51 6.54 -11.84
N SER A 97 13.21 6.54 -11.46
CA SER A 97 12.75 6.92 -10.12
C SER A 97 12.88 5.79 -9.08
N GLY A 98 13.26 4.58 -9.50
CA GLY A 98 13.47 3.43 -8.60
C GLY A 98 12.25 2.51 -8.41
N LYS A 99 11.26 2.55 -9.32
CA LYS A 99 10.04 1.71 -9.25
C LYS A 99 10.35 0.22 -9.18
N THR A 100 11.11 -0.28 -10.16
CA THR A 100 11.55 -1.67 -10.23
C THR A 100 12.42 -2.05 -9.03
N THR A 101 13.34 -1.17 -8.62
CA THR A 101 14.15 -1.36 -7.40
C THR A 101 13.26 -1.57 -6.17
N LEU A 102 12.25 -0.72 -5.95
CA LEU A 102 11.32 -0.87 -4.83
C LEU A 102 10.51 -2.18 -4.94
N ALA A 103 10.05 -2.54 -6.13
CA ALA A 103 9.34 -3.80 -6.35
C ALA A 103 10.24 -5.02 -6.03
N LEU A 104 11.51 -5.00 -6.44
CA LEU A 104 12.49 -6.04 -6.12
C LEU A 104 12.82 -6.12 -4.62
N HIS A 105 12.85 -4.99 -3.90
CA HIS A 105 12.97 -5.04 -2.44
C HIS A 105 11.76 -5.68 -1.77
N ILE A 106 10.53 -5.38 -2.24
CA ILE A 106 9.32 -6.04 -1.74
C ILE A 106 9.37 -7.55 -2.04
N ALA A 107 9.86 -7.95 -3.23
CA ALA A 107 10.08 -9.36 -3.56
C ALA A 107 11.08 -10.03 -2.60
N ALA A 108 12.23 -9.40 -2.36
CA ALA A 108 13.24 -9.92 -1.45
C ALA A 108 12.69 -10.06 -0.02
N GLU A 109 11.90 -9.10 0.47
CA GLU A 109 11.25 -9.18 1.79
C GLU A 109 10.17 -10.27 1.86
N ALA A 110 9.39 -10.47 0.79
CA ALA A 110 8.45 -11.59 0.70
C ALA A 110 9.17 -12.94 0.76
N GLN A 111 10.25 -13.10 -0.01
CA GLN A 111 11.07 -14.30 -0.01
C GLN A 111 11.74 -14.56 1.34
N LYS A 112 12.23 -13.52 2.04
CA LYS A 112 12.80 -13.65 3.41
C LYS A 112 11.79 -14.18 4.43
N LYS A 113 10.49 -13.92 4.21
CA LYS A 113 9.39 -14.49 5.01
C LYS A 113 9.00 -15.91 4.59
N GLY A 114 9.73 -16.53 3.65
CA GLY A 114 9.44 -17.85 3.12
C GLY A 114 8.38 -17.85 2.02
N GLY A 115 7.97 -16.69 1.51
CA GLY A 115 6.96 -16.58 0.47
C GLY A 115 7.51 -16.81 -0.94
N GLN A 116 6.63 -17.22 -1.84
CA GLN A 116 6.90 -17.40 -3.27
C GLN A 116 6.61 -16.09 -4.02
N VAL A 117 7.47 -15.73 -4.97
CA VAL A 117 7.33 -14.50 -5.77
C VAL A 117 7.34 -14.83 -7.26
N ALA A 118 6.53 -14.10 -8.02
CA ALA A 118 6.57 -14.09 -9.47
C ALA A 118 6.80 -12.69 -10.04
N PHE A 119 7.54 -12.61 -11.14
CA PHE A 119 7.84 -11.40 -11.86
C PHE A 119 7.40 -11.55 -13.32
N VAL A 120 6.46 -10.71 -13.73
CA VAL A 120 5.97 -10.61 -15.11
C VAL A 120 6.69 -9.42 -15.75
N ASP A 121 7.75 -9.72 -16.49
CA ASP A 121 8.62 -8.75 -17.15
C ASP A 121 8.09 -8.45 -18.56
N ALA A 122 7.15 -7.50 -18.63
CA ALA A 122 6.60 -7.01 -19.89
C ALA A 122 7.53 -5.99 -20.58
N GLU A 123 8.46 -5.36 -19.84
CA GLU A 123 9.47 -4.46 -20.41
C GLU A 123 10.71 -5.21 -20.95
N HIS A 124 10.84 -6.52 -20.68
CA HIS A 124 12.01 -7.34 -21.03
C HIS A 124 13.34 -6.74 -20.53
N ALA A 125 13.30 -6.10 -19.36
CA ALA A 125 14.39 -5.26 -18.84
C ALA A 125 14.89 -5.69 -17.45
N LEU A 126 14.42 -6.83 -16.92
CA LEU A 126 14.86 -7.32 -15.63
C LEU A 126 16.33 -7.79 -15.67
N ASP A 127 17.17 -7.19 -14.83
CA ASP A 127 18.56 -7.61 -14.59
C ASP A 127 18.63 -8.60 -13.40
N PRO A 128 18.94 -9.89 -13.64
CA PRO A 128 19.06 -10.88 -12.57
C PRO A 128 20.20 -10.62 -11.59
N GLU A 129 21.33 -10.05 -12.06
CA GLU A 129 22.46 -9.73 -11.19
C GLU A 129 22.10 -8.59 -10.22
N TYR A 130 21.43 -7.57 -10.73
CA TYR A 130 20.96 -6.47 -9.89
C TYR A 130 19.89 -6.94 -8.88
N ALA A 131 18.94 -7.78 -9.31
CA ALA A 131 17.96 -8.40 -8.41
C ALA A 131 18.64 -9.23 -7.30
N LYS A 132 19.68 -10.00 -7.64
CA LYS A 132 20.48 -10.75 -6.66
C LYS A 132 21.19 -9.83 -5.66
N LYS A 133 21.75 -8.70 -6.11
CA LYS A 133 22.39 -7.71 -5.23
C LYS A 133 21.40 -7.06 -4.26
N ILE A 134 20.15 -6.84 -4.67
CA ILE A 134 19.05 -6.38 -3.80
C ILE A 134 18.68 -7.43 -2.74
N GLY A 135 19.00 -8.70 -2.99
CA GLY A 135 18.73 -9.83 -2.09
C GLY A 135 17.55 -10.70 -2.52
N VAL A 136 17.14 -10.62 -3.79
CA VAL A 136 16.19 -11.58 -4.37
C VAL A 136 16.89 -12.91 -4.58
N ARG A 137 16.26 -14.01 -4.14
CA ARG A 137 16.68 -15.38 -4.43
C ARG A 137 16.22 -15.72 -5.85
N ILE A 138 17.16 -15.66 -6.79
CA ILE A 138 16.90 -15.83 -8.23
C ILE A 138 16.39 -17.24 -8.54
N ASP A 139 16.97 -18.26 -7.89
CA ASP A 139 16.60 -19.67 -8.12
C ASP A 139 15.13 -19.97 -7.73
N ASP A 140 14.58 -19.18 -6.82
CA ASP A 140 13.19 -19.29 -6.35
C ASP A 140 12.25 -18.28 -7.05
N LEU A 141 12.73 -17.40 -7.92
CA LEU A 141 11.91 -16.37 -8.54
C LEU A 141 11.24 -16.91 -9.81
N LEU A 142 9.90 -16.95 -9.84
CA LEU A 142 9.18 -17.28 -11.06
C LEU A 142 9.24 -16.08 -12.01
N ILE A 143 9.65 -16.29 -13.26
CA ILE A 143 9.71 -15.24 -14.28
C ILE A 143 8.79 -15.60 -15.43
N SER A 144 8.05 -14.62 -15.93
CA SER A 144 7.26 -14.72 -17.16
C SER A 144 7.58 -13.52 -18.05
N GLN A 145 7.91 -13.79 -19.31
CA GLN A 145 8.10 -12.80 -20.36
C GLN A 145 7.00 -12.99 -21.40
N PRO A 146 5.86 -12.30 -21.25
CA PRO A 146 4.70 -12.50 -22.10
C PRO A 146 4.83 -11.77 -23.45
N ASP A 147 4.25 -12.36 -24.49
CA ASP A 147 4.14 -11.80 -25.84
C ASP A 147 3.03 -10.75 -25.95
N SER A 148 2.06 -10.71 -25.02
CA SER A 148 0.98 -9.72 -25.03
C SER A 148 0.49 -9.35 -23.63
N GLY A 149 -0.17 -8.20 -23.53
CA GLY A 149 -0.82 -7.72 -22.31
C GLY A 149 -1.90 -8.67 -21.79
N GLU A 150 -2.68 -9.29 -22.69
CA GLU A 150 -3.68 -10.29 -22.30
C GLU A 150 -3.03 -11.54 -21.72
N GLN A 151 -1.97 -12.04 -22.34
CA GLN A 151 -1.23 -13.22 -21.84
C GLN A 151 -0.61 -12.92 -20.48
N ALA A 152 0.02 -11.76 -20.32
CA ALA A 152 0.56 -11.30 -19.04
C ALA A 152 -0.49 -11.36 -17.92
N LEU A 153 -1.67 -10.78 -18.17
CA LEU A 153 -2.76 -10.71 -17.18
C LEU A 153 -3.41 -12.08 -16.92
N GLN A 154 -3.42 -12.98 -17.90
CA GLN A 154 -3.84 -14.37 -17.72
C GLN A 154 -2.87 -15.16 -16.83
N VAL A 155 -1.57 -14.99 -17.03
CA VAL A 155 -0.53 -15.57 -16.16
C VAL A 155 -0.71 -15.09 -14.72
N VAL A 156 -0.89 -13.77 -14.53
CA VAL A 156 -1.19 -13.20 -13.20
C VAL A 156 -2.47 -13.81 -12.62
N GLU A 157 -3.56 -13.91 -13.38
CA GLU A 157 -4.80 -14.52 -12.91
C GLU A 157 -4.58 -15.98 -12.45
N ALA A 158 -3.87 -16.79 -13.23
CA ALA A 158 -3.58 -18.19 -12.91
C ALA A 158 -2.75 -18.33 -11.63
N LEU A 159 -1.69 -17.52 -11.47
CA LEU A 159 -0.83 -17.51 -10.28
C LEU A 159 -1.58 -17.02 -9.03
N VAL A 160 -2.49 -16.06 -9.16
CA VAL A 160 -3.32 -15.64 -8.02
C VAL A 160 -4.30 -16.75 -7.62
N ARG A 161 -4.84 -17.48 -8.60
CA ARG A 161 -5.79 -18.59 -8.36
C ARG A 161 -5.15 -19.83 -7.75
N SER A 162 -3.87 -20.09 -8.02
CA SER A 162 -3.16 -21.21 -7.39
C SER A 162 -3.06 -21.05 -5.87
N GLY A 163 -3.08 -19.80 -5.37
CA GLY A 163 -2.93 -19.50 -3.94
C GLY A 163 -1.53 -19.79 -3.39
N THR A 164 -0.56 -20.09 -4.27
CA THR A 164 0.81 -20.46 -3.89
C THR A 164 1.79 -19.30 -3.94
N VAL A 165 1.41 -18.16 -4.53
CA VAL A 165 2.28 -16.99 -4.71
C VAL A 165 1.89 -15.87 -3.76
N ASP A 166 2.86 -15.36 -3.00
CA ASP A 166 2.66 -14.30 -2.00
C ASP A 166 2.74 -12.90 -2.61
N ALA A 167 3.59 -12.71 -3.63
CA ALA A 167 3.70 -11.45 -4.37
C ALA A 167 3.91 -11.69 -5.86
N ILE A 168 3.20 -10.92 -6.68
CA ILE A 168 3.36 -10.89 -8.14
C ILE A 168 3.66 -9.46 -8.55
N ILE A 169 4.76 -9.26 -9.27
CA ILE A 169 5.15 -7.96 -9.82
C ILE A 169 4.87 -7.97 -11.31
N ILE A 170 4.22 -6.92 -11.83
CA ILE A 170 4.08 -6.66 -13.26
C ILE A 170 4.89 -5.42 -13.59
N ASP A 171 5.94 -5.58 -14.39
CA ASP A 171 6.83 -4.50 -14.82
C ASP A 171 6.82 -4.38 -16.36
N SER A 172 6.08 -3.47 -16.98
CA SER A 172 5.17 -2.46 -16.39
C SER A 172 3.83 -2.40 -17.10
N VAL A 173 2.85 -1.72 -16.51
CA VAL A 173 1.53 -1.50 -17.13
C VAL A 173 1.63 -0.82 -18.49
N ALA A 174 2.63 0.05 -18.68
CA ALA A 174 2.83 0.75 -19.94
C ALA A 174 3.16 -0.23 -21.10
N ALA A 175 3.85 -1.33 -20.78
CA ALA A 175 4.26 -2.37 -21.72
C ALA A 175 3.23 -3.50 -21.89
N LEU A 176 2.08 -3.44 -21.20
CA LEU A 176 0.97 -4.37 -21.43
C LEU A 176 0.25 -4.00 -22.73
N THR A 177 0.86 -4.30 -23.86
CA THR A 177 0.34 -4.01 -25.20
C THR A 177 -0.69 -5.07 -25.61
N PRO A 178 -1.93 -4.68 -25.97
CA PRO A 178 -2.94 -5.62 -26.45
C PRO A 178 -2.46 -6.39 -27.68
N LYS A 179 -2.81 -7.67 -27.80
CA LYS A 179 -2.41 -8.52 -28.93
C LYS A 179 -2.74 -7.90 -30.31
N ILE A 180 -3.92 -7.30 -30.43
CA ILE A 180 -4.36 -6.64 -31.68
C ILE A 180 -3.45 -5.46 -32.05
N GLU A 181 -2.92 -4.74 -31.06
CA GLU A 181 -2.00 -3.62 -31.29
C GLU A 181 -0.60 -4.10 -31.70
N ILE A 182 -0.18 -5.28 -31.23
CA ILE A 182 1.08 -5.93 -31.62
C ILE A 182 1.01 -6.47 -33.05
N GLU A 183 -0.12 -7.06 -33.43
CA GLU A 183 -0.35 -7.61 -34.79
C GLU A 183 -0.70 -6.52 -35.82
N GLY A 184 -1.07 -5.32 -35.37
CA GLY A 184 -1.41 -4.18 -36.22
C GLY A 184 -0.20 -3.49 -36.84
N GLU A 185 -0.46 -2.59 -37.79
CA GLU A 185 0.59 -1.82 -38.45
C GLU A 185 0.89 -0.51 -37.71
N MET A 186 2.12 0.00 -37.88
CA MET A 186 2.48 1.31 -37.33
C MET A 186 1.61 2.41 -37.94
N GLY A 187 0.81 3.07 -37.10
CA GLY A 187 -0.13 4.12 -37.53
C GLY A 187 -1.60 3.74 -37.35
N ASP A 188 -1.88 2.46 -37.10
CA ASP A 188 -3.22 2.01 -36.77
C ASP A 188 -3.72 2.63 -35.46
N GLN A 189 -5.01 2.97 -35.42
CA GLN A 189 -5.63 3.65 -34.28
C GLN A 189 -6.39 2.67 -33.39
N PHE A 190 -5.75 2.27 -32.30
CA PHE A 190 -6.36 1.39 -31.29
C PHE A 190 -6.81 2.17 -30.05
N ILE A 191 -7.95 2.86 -30.15
CA ILE A 191 -8.41 3.75 -29.09
C ILE A 191 -8.88 2.96 -27.85
N GLY A 192 -8.10 3.07 -26.76
CA GLY A 192 -8.52 2.65 -25.43
C GLY A 192 -8.55 1.14 -25.18
N LEU A 193 -7.96 0.32 -26.06
CA LEU A 193 -7.87 -1.14 -25.87
C LEU A 193 -7.20 -1.51 -24.55
N GLN A 194 -6.02 -0.95 -24.28
CA GLN A 194 -5.29 -1.19 -23.04
C GLN A 194 -6.12 -0.82 -21.79
N ALA A 195 -6.87 0.29 -21.82
CA ALA A 195 -7.71 0.71 -20.71
C ALA A 195 -8.89 -0.26 -20.45
N ARG A 196 -9.49 -0.81 -21.52
CA ARG A 196 -10.56 -1.81 -21.43
C ARG A 196 -10.03 -3.13 -20.88
N MET A 197 -8.89 -3.60 -21.39
CA MET A 197 -8.19 -4.79 -20.91
C MET A 197 -7.86 -4.68 -19.42
N MET A 198 -7.23 -3.58 -19.00
CA MET A 198 -6.91 -3.34 -17.59
C MET A 198 -8.16 -3.27 -16.71
N SER A 199 -9.26 -2.71 -17.21
CA SER A 199 -10.54 -2.66 -16.49
C SER A 199 -11.12 -4.05 -16.25
N GLN A 200 -11.07 -4.93 -17.25
CA GLN A 200 -11.51 -6.31 -17.13
C GLN A 200 -10.62 -7.10 -16.17
N ALA A 201 -9.30 -6.99 -16.32
CA ALA A 201 -8.34 -7.67 -15.47
C ALA A 201 -8.44 -7.24 -14.01
N CYS A 202 -8.47 -5.92 -13.72
CA CYS A 202 -8.63 -5.42 -12.35
C CYS A 202 -9.92 -5.95 -11.69
N ARG A 203 -11.03 -6.02 -12.44
CA ARG A 203 -12.31 -6.55 -11.94
C ARG A 203 -12.21 -8.02 -11.56
N LYS A 204 -11.56 -8.83 -12.39
CA LYS A 204 -11.32 -10.26 -12.11
C LYS A 204 -10.36 -10.44 -10.94
N LEU A 205 -9.20 -9.78 -10.98
CA LEU A 205 -8.15 -9.91 -9.98
C LEU A 205 -8.63 -9.47 -8.58
N ALA A 206 -9.35 -8.35 -8.48
CA ALA A 206 -9.77 -7.80 -7.19
C ALA A 206 -10.60 -8.77 -6.32
N SER A 207 -11.38 -9.66 -6.94
CA SER A 207 -12.20 -10.64 -6.21
C SER A 207 -11.42 -11.87 -5.75
N ILE A 208 -10.30 -12.19 -6.42
CA ILE A 208 -9.50 -13.38 -6.12
C ILE A 208 -8.28 -13.08 -5.24
N VAL A 209 -7.65 -11.90 -5.39
CA VAL A 209 -6.45 -11.54 -4.61
C VAL A 209 -6.69 -11.52 -3.11
N SER A 210 -7.88 -11.10 -2.68
CA SER A 210 -8.23 -11.06 -1.25
C SER A 210 -8.30 -12.45 -0.62
N LYS A 211 -8.71 -13.46 -1.41
CA LYS A 211 -8.82 -14.86 -0.97
C LYS A 211 -7.46 -15.54 -0.93
N SER A 212 -6.62 -15.32 -1.94
CA SER A 212 -5.28 -15.92 -2.01
C SER A 212 -4.23 -15.22 -1.17
N LYS A 213 -4.52 -14.03 -0.62
CA LYS A 213 -3.56 -13.19 0.11
C LYS A 213 -2.32 -12.82 -0.73
N THR A 214 -2.42 -12.90 -2.06
CA THR A 214 -1.37 -12.49 -2.99
C THR A 214 -1.34 -10.97 -3.14
N SER A 215 -0.18 -10.35 -2.97
CA SER A 215 0.03 -8.93 -3.31
C SER A 215 0.33 -8.80 -4.79
N VAL A 216 -0.50 -8.07 -5.55
CA VAL A 216 -0.24 -7.83 -6.97
C VAL A 216 0.23 -6.40 -7.16
N ILE A 217 1.49 -6.24 -7.56
CA ILE A 217 2.20 -4.96 -7.64
C ILE A 217 2.37 -4.60 -9.11
N PHE A 218 1.72 -3.54 -9.54
CA PHE A 218 1.89 -2.96 -10.86
C PHE A 218 2.90 -1.82 -10.78
N THR A 219 3.98 -1.89 -11.56
CA THR A 219 4.77 -0.69 -11.84
C THR A 219 4.12 0.08 -12.98
N ASN A 220 4.23 1.40 -12.97
CA ASN A 220 3.66 2.22 -14.03
C ASN A 220 4.48 3.48 -14.28
N GLN A 221 4.39 4.00 -15.49
CA GLN A 221 5.07 5.23 -15.89
C GLN A 221 4.12 6.43 -15.78
N THR A 222 4.67 7.61 -15.59
CA THR A 222 3.93 8.87 -15.75
C THR A 222 3.89 9.27 -17.22
N ARG A 223 2.77 9.87 -17.63
CA ARG A 223 2.56 10.50 -18.94
C ARG A 223 1.90 11.86 -18.71
N MET A 224 2.05 12.78 -19.64
CA MET A 224 1.35 14.06 -19.60
C MET A 224 0.05 13.99 -20.42
N LYS A 225 -1.03 14.53 -19.88
CA LYS A 225 -2.26 14.76 -20.65
C LYS A 225 -2.09 16.01 -21.49
N ILE A 226 -2.10 15.83 -22.81
CA ILE A 226 -2.06 16.94 -23.78
C ILE A 226 -3.37 17.74 -23.67
N GLY A 227 -3.26 19.08 -23.71
CA GLY A 227 -4.41 19.99 -23.71
C GLY A 227 -4.98 20.37 -22.34
N MET A 228 -4.34 19.98 -21.23
CA MET A 228 -4.77 20.37 -19.88
C MET A 228 -4.13 21.70 -19.46
N VAL A 229 -4.95 22.75 -19.34
CA VAL A 229 -4.50 24.12 -18.99
C VAL A 229 -4.56 24.39 -17.47
N PHE A 230 -5.31 23.58 -16.71
CA PHE A 230 -5.48 23.76 -15.26
C PHE A 230 -5.41 22.41 -14.52
N GLY A 231 -4.75 22.39 -13.37
CA GLY A 231 -4.56 21.19 -12.52
C GLY A 231 -3.27 20.42 -12.80
N ASN A 232 -3.13 19.22 -12.23
CA ASN A 232 -1.96 18.36 -12.47
C ASN A 232 -2.13 17.60 -13.81
N PRO A 233 -1.27 17.84 -14.82
CA PRO A 233 -1.38 17.20 -16.13
C PRO A 233 -0.90 15.74 -16.13
N GLU A 234 -0.26 15.27 -15.05
CA GLU A 234 0.27 13.91 -14.98
C GLU A 234 -0.84 12.85 -14.90
N THR A 235 -0.68 11.80 -15.70
CA THR A 235 -1.52 10.60 -15.70
C THR A 235 -0.67 9.34 -15.78
N THR A 236 -1.31 8.18 -15.65
CA THR A 236 -0.66 6.88 -15.80
C THR A 236 -1.36 6.08 -16.93
N PRO A 237 -0.62 5.27 -17.71
CA PRO A 237 -1.15 4.31 -18.68
C PRO A 237 -2.12 3.28 -18.07
N GLY A 238 -2.87 2.57 -18.92
CA GLY A 238 -3.84 1.55 -18.49
C GLY A 238 -5.21 2.09 -18.06
N GLY A 239 -5.51 3.36 -18.33
CA GLY A 239 -6.80 3.98 -18.00
C GLY A 239 -6.98 4.30 -16.52
N LYS A 240 -8.24 4.33 -16.04
CA LYS A 240 -8.56 4.71 -14.65
C LYS A 240 -8.74 3.52 -13.71
N ALA A 241 -8.91 2.31 -14.23
CA ALA A 241 -9.30 1.14 -13.43
C ALA A 241 -8.31 0.86 -12.28
N LEU A 242 -7.02 0.75 -12.60
CA LEU A 242 -5.99 0.50 -11.59
C LEU A 242 -5.99 1.55 -10.48
N LYS A 243 -6.23 2.83 -10.81
CA LYS A 243 -6.34 3.91 -9.81
C LYS A 243 -7.46 3.68 -8.80
N PHE A 244 -8.58 3.06 -9.19
CA PHE A 244 -9.71 2.76 -8.32
C PHE A 244 -9.53 1.46 -7.54
N TYR A 245 -9.04 0.41 -8.21
CA TYR A 245 -8.87 -0.91 -7.60
C TYR A 245 -7.65 -1.01 -6.68
N ALA A 246 -6.56 -0.30 -6.98
CA ALA A 246 -5.38 -0.26 -6.13
C ALA A 246 -5.74 0.20 -4.70
N SER A 247 -5.35 -0.58 -3.70
CA SER A 247 -5.51 -0.23 -2.29
C SER A 247 -4.45 0.76 -1.83
N VAL A 248 -3.24 0.63 -2.38
CA VAL A 248 -2.11 1.51 -2.13
C VAL A 248 -1.59 2.00 -3.47
N ARG A 249 -1.32 3.30 -3.57
CA ARG A 249 -0.62 3.91 -4.71
C ARG A 249 0.55 4.72 -4.20
N ILE A 250 1.75 4.42 -4.71
CA ILE A 250 3.00 5.06 -4.33
C ILE A 250 3.55 5.80 -5.54
N GLU A 251 3.70 7.12 -5.40
CA GLU A 251 4.37 7.97 -6.38
C GLU A 251 5.85 8.06 -6.03
N MET A 252 6.73 7.67 -6.96
CA MET A 252 8.17 7.76 -6.82
C MET A 252 8.73 8.90 -7.69
N ARG A 253 9.55 9.76 -7.10
CA ARG A 253 10.26 10.84 -7.80
C ARG A 253 11.72 10.89 -7.37
N ARG A 254 12.63 10.98 -8.34
CA ARG A 254 14.04 11.31 -8.06
C ARG A 254 14.13 12.78 -7.66
N LEU A 255 14.73 13.06 -6.50
CA LEU A 255 14.96 14.41 -6.01
C LEU A 255 16.34 14.93 -6.37
N ALA A 256 17.37 14.11 -6.12
CA ALA A 256 18.76 14.51 -6.32
C ALA A 256 19.63 13.29 -6.63
N GLN A 257 20.77 13.54 -7.25
CA GLN A 257 21.84 12.56 -7.41
C GLN A 257 22.74 12.56 -6.18
N ILE A 258 23.20 11.38 -5.77
CA ILE A 258 24.16 11.19 -4.70
C ILE A 258 25.53 11.04 -5.36
N LYS A 259 26.49 11.87 -4.96
CA LYS A 259 27.84 11.89 -5.52
C LYS A 259 28.89 11.52 -4.48
N LYS A 260 29.96 10.85 -4.91
CA LYS A 260 31.18 10.62 -4.14
C LYS A 260 32.36 11.13 -4.97
N GLY A 261 32.86 12.32 -4.64
CA GLY A 261 33.72 13.06 -5.57
C GLY A 261 32.93 13.44 -6.83
N ASP A 262 33.47 13.10 -7.99
CA ASP A 262 32.83 13.37 -9.29
C ASP A 262 31.86 12.26 -9.76
N GLU A 263 31.91 11.08 -9.13
CA GLU A 263 31.10 9.93 -9.52
C GLU A 263 29.70 10.00 -8.91
N ILE A 264 28.67 9.72 -9.72
CA ILE A 264 27.29 9.57 -9.27
C ILE A 264 27.09 8.12 -8.82
N ILE A 265 26.88 7.92 -7.52
CA ILE A 265 26.78 6.60 -6.88
C ILE A 265 25.35 6.18 -6.56
N GLY A 266 24.37 7.07 -6.74
CA GLY A 266 22.97 6.77 -6.44
C GLY A 266 22.04 7.97 -6.60
N ASN A 267 20.81 7.81 -6.12
CA ASN A 267 19.76 8.82 -6.17
C ASN A 267 19.03 8.91 -4.83
N ARG A 268 18.74 10.14 -4.40
CA ARG A 268 17.74 10.38 -3.37
C ARG A 268 16.36 10.38 -4.01
N VAL A 269 15.47 9.55 -3.48
CA VAL A 269 14.13 9.33 -4.02
C VAL A 269 13.09 9.72 -2.97
N ARG A 270 12.05 10.42 -3.42
CA ARG A 270 10.84 10.68 -2.67
C ARG A 270 9.79 9.65 -3.03
N ALA A 271 9.22 9.01 -2.02
CA ALA A 271 8.05 8.15 -2.14
C ALA A 271 6.85 8.81 -1.43
N LYS A 272 5.78 9.08 -2.18
CA LYS A 272 4.54 9.66 -1.66
C LYS A 272 3.40 8.65 -1.76
N VAL A 273 2.76 8.36 -0.64
CA VAL A 273 1.58 7.47 -0.60
C VAL A 273 0.35 8.25 -1.02
N VAL A 274 0.09 8.35 -2.33
CA VAL A 274 -1.02 9.17 -2.87
C VAL A 274 -2.40 8.54 -2.68
N LYS A 275 -2.45 7.24 -2.37
CA LYS A 275 -3.68 6.53 -2.00
C LYS A 275 -3.34 5.44 -1.00
N ASN A 276 -4.16 5.32 0.04
CA ASN A 276 -4.06 4.27 1.05
C ASN A 276 -5.46 3.93 1.56
N LYS A 277 -5.88 2.67 1.40
CA LYS A 277 -7.17 2.15 1.90
C LYS A 277 -7.05 1.42 3.25
N VAL A 278 -5.84 1.27 3.78
CA VAL A 278 -5.58 0.51 5.02
C VAL A 278 -4.99 1.37 6.14
N ALA A 279 -4.53 2.58 5.83
CA ALA A 279 -4.13 3.62 6.79
C ALA A 279 -4.33 5.02 6.18
N PRO A 280 -4.09 6.11 6.94
CA PRO A 280 -4.16 7.47 6.40
C PRO A 280 -3.23 7.68 5.19
N PRO A 281 -3.73 8.26 4.08
CA PRO A 281 -2.93 8.55 2.89
C PRO A 281 -2.08 9.84 3.03
N PHE A 282 -1.38 10.20 1.96
CA PHE A 282 -0.63 11.45 1.74
C PHE A 282 0.65 11.64 2.56
N ARG A 283 1.05 10.64 3.33
CA ARG A 283 2.38 10.58 3.93
C ARG A 283 3.44 10.50 2.83
N THR A 284 4.56 11.19 3.07
CA THR A 284 5.71 11.25 2.16
C THR A 284 6.96 10.85 2.95
N THR A 285 7.84 10.12 2.28
CA THR A 285 9.16 9.78 2.80
C THR A 285 10.23 9.97 1.74
N GLU A 286 11.48 10.02 2.18
CA GLU A 286 12.66 10.11 1.33
C GLU A 286 13.67 9.05 1.78
N PHE A 287 14.24 8.34 0.81
CA PHE A 287 15.30 7.37 1.04
C PHE A 287 16.26 7.36 -0.14
N ASP A 288 17.46 6.85 0.13
CA ASP A 288 18.54 6.81 -0.85
C ASP A 288 18.56 5.44 -1.55
N ILE A 289 18.64 5.44 -2.87
CA ILE A 289 18.89 4.26 -3.70
C ILE A 289 20.32 4.34 -4.21
N ILE A 290 21.17 3.42 -3.77
CA ILE A 290 22.57 3.32 -4.18
C ILE A 290 22.66 2.32 -5.33
N TYR A 291 23.37 2.69 -6.40
CA TYR A 291 23.55 1.80 -7.55
C TYR A 291 24.28 0.52 -7.12
N ASN A 292 23.85 -0.62 -7.65
CA ASN A 292 24.35 -1.96 -7.27
C ASN A 292 24.13 -2.38 -5.81
N GLU A 293 23.40 -1.61 -4.99
CA GLU A 293 23.03 -2.00 -3.61
C GLU A 293 21.51 -1.91 -3.36
N GLY A 294 20.79 -1.05 -4.10
CA GLY A 294 19.36 -0.82 -3.94
C GLY A 294 19.06 0.25 -2.88
N ILE A 295 17.92 0.13 -2.20
CA ILE A 295 17.54 1.01 -1.09
C ILE A 295 18.56 0.87 0.04
N SER A 296 19.19 1.98 0.43
CA SER A 296 20.13 2.00 1.54
C SER A 296 19.41 1.88 2.89
N LYS A 297 19.17 0.63 3.32
CA LYS A 297 18.47 0.32 4.57
C LYS A 297 19.08 1.04 5.78
N PHE A 298 20.40 1.05 5.92
CA PHE A 298 21.05 1.64 7.08
C PHE A 298 21.01 3.18 7.06
N SER A 299 21.14 3.80 5.89
CA SER A 299 20.92 5.26 5.77
C SER A 299 19.47 5.62 6.13
N ASP A 300 18.52 4.80 5.69
CA ASP A 300 17.09 5.00 5.97
C ASP A 300 16.80 4.88 7.48
N ILE A 301 17.40 3.89 8.17
CA ILE A 301 17.32 3.77 9.64
C ILE A 301 17.88 4.99 10.35
N ILE A 302 19.06 5.49 9.94
CA ILE A 302 19.69 6.67 10.57
C ILE A 302 18.80 7.90 10.38
N ASN A 303 18.40 8.20 9.14
CA ASN A 303 17.59 9.38 8.83
C ASN A 303 16.21 9.33 9.51
N THR A 304 15.60 8.15 9.57
CA THR A 304 14.34 7.95 10.30
C THR A 304 14.56 8.10 11.81
N GLY A 305 15.67 7.58 12.34
CA GLY A 305 16.04 7.73 13.75
C GLY A 305 16.21 9.19 14.15
N LEU A 306 16.82 10.02 13.30
CA LEU A 306 16.92 11.47 13.51
C LEU A 306 15.54 12.13 13.59
N LYS A 307 14.64 11.76 12.68
CA LYS A 307 13.28 12.32 12.62
C LYS A 307 12.48 12.05 13.90
N TYR A 308 12.70 10.89 14.53
CA TYR A 308 12.02 10.49 15.77
C TYR A 308 12.85 10.77 17.04
N GLY A 309 13.99 11.43 16.94
CA GLY A 309 14.86 11.74 18.09
C GLY A 309 15.53 10.51 18.74
N ILE A 310 15.57 9.37 18.05
CA ILE A 310 16.23 8.13 18.51
C ILE A 310 17.73 8.19 18.22
N VAL A 311 18.09 8.79 17.09
CA VAL A 311 19.47 9.10 16.71
C VAL A 311 19.67 10.60 16.87
N GLU A 312 20.78 10.99 17.46
CA GLU A 312 21.17 12.38 17.64
C GLU A 312 22.26 12.77 16.65
N LYS A 313 22.29 14.05 16.28
CA LYS A 313 23.35 14.62 15.44
C LYS A 313 24.03 15.77 16.16
N SER A 314 25.33 15.64 16.42
CA SER A 314 26.19 16.69 16.99
C SER A 314 27.25 17.09 15.97
N GLY A 315 27.11 18.28 15.38
CA GLY A 315 27.90 18.71 14.23
C GLY A 315 27.70 17.76 13.04
N ASN A 316 28.77 17.10 12.59
CA ASN A 316 28.69 16.06 11.56
C ASN A 316 28.69 14.63 12.14
N THR A 317 28.58 14.47 13.45
CA THR A 317 28.64 13.15 14.11
C THR A 317 27.25 12.64 14.43
N PHE A 318 26.98 11.37 14.12
CA PHE A 318 25.76 10.67 14.49
C PHE A 318 25.97 9.86 15.77
N LEU A 319 25.04 9.95 16.70
CA LEU A 319 25.09 9.27 17.99
C LEU A 319 23.80 8.49 18.27
N TYR A 320 23.93 7.36 18.95
CA TYR A 320 22.83 6.58 19.51
C TYR A 320 23.14 6.28 20.98
N GLN A 321 22.28 6.71 21.91
CA GLN A 321 22.48 6.54 23.35
C GLN A 321 23.89 6.94 23.82
N LYS A 322 24.40 8.08 23.33
CA LYS A 322 25.79 8.59 23.56
C LYS A 322 26.92 7.77 22.91
N SER A 323 26.63 6.61 22.31
CA SER A 323 27.59 5.88 21.48
C SER A 323 27.71 6.54 20.10
N LYS A 324 28.94 6.68 19.61
CA LYS A 324 29.23 7.29 18.31
C LYS A 324 28.98 6.28 17.20
N LEU A 325 28.02 6.55 16.31
CA LEU A 325 27.77 5.75 15.11
C LEU A 325 28.78 6.06 14.00
N GLY A 326 29.20 7.33 13.87
CA GLY A 326 30.16 7.74 12.85
C GLY A 326 30.17 9.23 12.59
N VAL A 327 31.21 9.72 11.91
CA VAL A 327 31.28 11.10 11.40
C VAL A 327 30.84 11.11 9.94
N GLY A 328 29.73 11.78 9.63
CA GLY A 328 29.08 11.74 8.33
C GLY A 328 28.17 10.53 8.16
N LEU A 329 27.17 10.67 7.27
CA LEU A 329 26.14 9.65 7.07
C LEU A 329 26.73 8.34 6.55
N GLU A 330 27.73 8.42 5.68
CA GLU A 330 28.34 7.23 5.06
C GLU A 330 29.10 6.37 6.08
N ASN A 331 29.88 6.98 6.98
CA ASN A 331 30.57 6.23 8.02
C ASN A 331 29.59 5.62 9.02
N ALA A 332 28.53 6.35 9.39
CA ALA A 332 27.47 5.81 10.25
C ALA A 332 26.72 4.64 9.59
N ARG A 333 26.49 4.71 8.27
CA ARG A 333 25.88 3.64 7.47
C ARG A 333 26.74 2.38 7.49
N LEU A 334 28.04 2.50 7.24
CA LEU A 334 28.99 1.39 7.26
C LEU A 334 29.07 0.76 8.67
N PHE A 335 29.13 1.59 9.70
CA PHE A 335 29.14 1.12 11.09
C PHE A 335 27.90 0.28 11.44
N LEU A 336 26.69 0.73 11.05
CA LEU A 336 25.46 -0.05 11.27
C LEU A 336 25.40 -1.32 10.41
N LYS A 337 26.01 -1.30 9.23
CA LYS A 337 26.11 -2.48 8.34
C LYS A 337 26.95 -3.58 8.98
N GLU A 338 28.06 -3.21 9.64
CA GLU A 338 28.89 -4.14 10.42
C GLU A 338 28.22 -4.58 11.73
N ASN A 339 27.41 -3.69 12.34
CA ASN A 339 26.75 -3.92 13.63
C ASN A 339 25.25 -4.17 13.49
N PHE A 340 24.87 -5.25 12.80
CA PHE A 340 23.47 -5.55 12.47
C PHE A 340 22.53 -5.70 13.69
N LYS A 341 23.05 -6.16 14.84
CA LYS A 341 22.26 -6.24 16.09
C LYS A 341 21.81 -4.85 16.55
N LEU A 342 22.73 -3.88 16.52
CA LEU A 342 22.46 -2.49 16.88
C LEU A 342 21.48 -1.84 15.88
N ALA A 343 21.64 -2.11 14.59
CA ALA A 343 20.71 -1.61 13.58
C ALA A 343 19.27 -2.11 13.82
N LYS A 344 19.09 -3.37 14.20
CA LYS A 344 17.78 -3.95 14.58
C LYS A 344 17.20 -3.32 15.84
N GLU A 345 18.04 -3.03 16.83
CA GLU A 345 17.62 -2.35 18.06
C GLU A 345 17.10 -0.94 17.76
N ILE A 346 17.85 -0.15 16.99
CA ILE A 346 17.44 1.19 16.56
C ILE A 346 16.13 1.12 15.76
N GLU A 347 16.02 0.18 14.80
CA GLU A 347 14.80 -0.05 14.02
C GLU A 347 13.58 -0.34 14.93
N LYS A 348 13.76 -1.14 15.99
CA LYS A 348 12.69 -1.46 16.94
C LYS A 348 12.25 -0.24 17.75
N GLU A 349 13.19 0.56 18.23
CA GLU A 349 12.90 1.79 18.98
C GLU A 349 12.21 2.84 18.11
N ILE A 350 12.63 2.99 16.85
CA ILE A 350 11.94 3.83 15.86
C ILE A 350 10.48 3.39 15.69
N LYS A 351 10.22 2.09 15.51
CA LYS A 351 8.87 1.56 15.33
C LYS A 351 7.99 1.82 16.56
N LYS A 352 8.53 1.70 17.77
CA LYS A 352 7.81 2.04 19.02
C LYS A 352 7.48 3.53 19.08
N ALA A 353 8.46 4.41 18.83
CA ALA A 353 8.27 5.86 18.86
C ALA A 353 7.25 6.34 17.81
N ALA A 354 7.25 5.73 16.62
CA ALA A 354 6.28 6.03 15.58
C ALA A 354 4.84 5.60 15.96
N ALA A 355 4.69 4.46 16.65
CA ALA A 355 3.40 4.01 17.15
C ALA A 355 2.84 4.95 18.23
N SER A 356 3.68 5.40 19.18
CA SER A 356 3.26 6.35 20.21
C SER A 356 2.91 7.74 19.66
N ALA A 357 3.54 8.18 18.57
CA ALA A 357 3.25 9.47 17.93
C ALA A 357 1.94 9.47 17.11
N THR A 358 1.36 8.29 16.86
CA THR A 358 0.10 8.13 16.11
C THR A 358 -1.08 7.80 17.04
N SER A 359 -0.79 7.55 18.32
CA SER A 359 -1.76 7.37 19.41
C SER A 359 -2.13 8.72 19.98
#